data_AF-A0A8T6N2Z7-F1
#
_entry.id   AF-A0A8T6N2Z7-F1
#
_cell.length_a   1.000
_cell.length_b   1.000
_cell.length_c   1.000
_cell.angle_alpha   90.00
_cell.angle_beta   90.00
_cell.angle_gamma   90.00
#
_symmetry.space_group_name_H-M   'P 1'
#
loop_
_entity.id
_entity.type
_entity.pdbx_description
1 polymer ?
#
loop_
_entity_poly.entity_id
_entity_poly.type
_entity_poly.pdbx_seq_one_letter_code
_entity_poly.pdbx_strand_id
1 'polypeptide(L)'
;MIALINYDHTIRLIDQSKIQIKHQINVPELIAEYIPDRSIVVWNGIVPESGPHRIHDIVDTLEGYERVILDCGSDRCKDILDNFQTDLPCYATSDIITYYKNNTSRVKFFPTDLVHLYTVCHTLGNFELPNSERTHKFSCLNANQWSHRSLTYLALSKKPYFKDMIFSWGRKTYQEQQVEDVINDIVLTDEEKDEINDLPKWISTHEQRGSGNDRGTEHPAFMNACLNVITETQSRVDTPSVTEKTFKPILAGQFFVLIGQPGCIQFLRDMGIDCFDDIIDHSYDEILDDRQRIAEAINELDRLEKLDLFELHSQSRHRFEANLDVINNDGFLELPLEFDK
;
A
#
# COMPACT_ATOMS: atom_id res chain seq x y z
N MET A 1 -7.54 -19.74 -22.10
CA MET A 1 -6.22 -19.23 -22.53
C MET A 1 -6.23 -17.71 -22.53
N ILE A 2 -5.21 -17.13 -21.93
CA ILE A 2 -4.91 -15.69 -21.94
C ILE A 2 -3.68 -15.45 -22.84
N ALA A 3 -3.67 -14.36 -23.61
CA ALA A 3 -2.48 -13.89 -24.29
C ALA A 3 -1.88 -12.72 -23.52
N LEU A 4 -0.68 -12.88 -22.98
CA LEU A 4 0.08 -11.82 -22.33
C LEU A 4 1.08 -11.22 -23.31
N ILE A 5 0.97 -9.92 -23.57
CA ILE A 5 1.92 -9.14 -24.36
C ILE A 5 2.87 -8.44 -23.39
N ASN A 6 4.17 -8.76 -23.48
CA ASN A 6 5.21 -8.16 -22.65
C ASN A 6 5.72 -6.83 -23.24
N TYR A 7 6.49 -6.09 -22.44
CA TYR A 7 7.11 -4.83 -22.83
C TYR A 7 8.03 -4.96 -24.07
N ASP A 8 8.66 -6.12 -24.27
CA ASP A 8 9.51 -6.41 -25.43
C ASP A 8 8.71 -6.91 -26.66
N HIS A 9 7.39 -6.77 -26.62
CA HIS A 9 6.44 -7.20 -27.66
C HIS A 9 6.35 -8.71 -27.86
N THR A 10 6.92 -9.51 -26.95
CA THR A 10 6.75 -10.97 -26.98
C THR A 10 5.36 -11.36 -26.48
N ILE A 11 4.79 -12.40 -27.11
CA ILE A 11 3.50 -12.97 -26.70
C ILE A 11 3.76 -14.25 -25.91
N ARG A 12 3.21 -14.30 -24.69
CA ARG A 12 3.18 -15.49 -23.86
C ARG A 12 1.74 -15.96 -23.71
N LEU A 13 1.48 -17.22 -24.06
CA LEU A 13 0.17 -17.83 -23.83
C LEU A 13 0.11 -18.44 -22.44
N ILE A 14 -0.91 -18.06 -21.66
CA ILE A 14 -1.12 -18.52 -20.29
C ILE A 14 -2.37 -19.39 -20.26
N ASP A 15 -2.20 -20.61 -19.78
CA ASP A 15 -3.29 -21.55 -19.53
C ASP A 15 -3.71 -21.41 -18.06
N GLN A 16 -4.85 -20.77 -17.81
CA GLN A 16 -5.36 -20.52 -16.46
C GLN A 16 -5.50 -21.82 -15.66
N SER A 17 -5.88 -22.94 -16.29
CA SER A 17 -5.98 -24.24 -15.61
C SER A 17 -4.65 -24.79 -15.07
N LYS A 18 -3.53 -24.20 -15.50
CA LYS A 18 -2.17 -24.56 -15.08
C LYS A 18 -1.55 -23.54 -14.13
N ILE A 19 -2.21 -22.42 -13.86
CA ILE A 19 -1.71 -21.46 -12.88
C ILE A 19 -1.76 -22.15 -11.51
N GLN A 20 -0.61 -22.21 -10.87
CA GLN A 20 -0.50 -22.60 -9.46
C GLN A 20 0.11 -21.42 -8.74
N ILE A 21 -0.71 -20.66 -8.01
CA ILE A 21 -0.21 -19.58 -7.14
C ILE A 21 0.59 -20.26 -6.02
N LYS A 22 1.91 -20.39 -6.22
CA LYS A 22 2.88 -20.82 -5.21
C LYS A 22 3.64 -19.59 -4.72
N HIS A 23 4.34 -19.73 -3.59
CA HIS A 23 5.10 -18.69 -2.87
C HIS A 23 6.12 -17.85 -3.70
N GLN A 24 6.28 -18.10 -5.00
CA GLN A 24 6.97 -17.21 -5.95
C GLN A 24 5.95 -16.66 -6.93
N ILE A 25 5.42 -15.46 -6.65
CA ILE A 25 4.36 -14.88 -7.49
C ILE A 25 4.95 -14.21 -8.72
N ASN A 26 4.51 -14.68 -9.88
CA ASN A 26 4.64 -13.98 -11.15
C ASN A 26 3.40 -13.10 -11.32
N VAL A 27 3.52 -11.80 -11.04
CA VAL A 27 2.39 -10.86 -11.02
C VAL A 27 1.55 -10.91 -12.33
N PRO A 28 2.15 -10.94 -13.54
CA PRO A 28 1.39 -11.16 -14.77
C PRO A 28 0.56 -12.45 -14.81
N GLU A 29 1.07 -13.56 -14.28
CA GLU A 29 0.32 -14.82 -14.22
C GLU A 29 -0.84 -14.71 -13.24
N LEU A 30 -0.67 -13.94 -12.17
CA LEU A 30 -1.73 -13.74 -11.22
C LEU A 30 -2.82 -12.79 -11.73
N ILE A 31 -2.49 -11.70 -12.45
CA ILE A 31 -3.51 -10.93 -13.20
C ILE A 31 -4.29 -11.89 -14.11
N ALA A 32 -3.58 -12.78 -14.80
CA ALA A 32 -4.20 -13.75 -15.67
C ALA A 32 -5.13 -14.74 -14.95
N GLU A 33 -5.02 -14.97 -13.64
CA GLU A 33 -5.96 -15.82 -12.88
C GLU A 33 -7.32 -15.15 -12.67
N TYR A 34 -7.35 -13.84 -12.45
CA TYR A 34 -8.55 -13.10 -12.01
C TYR A 34 -9.33 -12.44 -13.15
N ILE A 35 -8.84 -12.52 -14.38
CA ILE A 35 -9.52 -11.98 -15.56
C ILE A 35 -10.23 -13.09 -16.34
N PRO A 36 -11.31 -12.77 -17.10
CA PRO A 36 -12.02 -13.80 -17.84
C PRO A 36 -11.17 -14.40 -18.96
N ASP A 37 -11.48 -15.65 -19.27
CA ASP A 37 -10.82 -16.40 -20.32
C ASP A 37 -10.95 -15.71 -21.70
N ARG A 38 -10.03 -16.00 -22.62
CA ARG A 38 -9.95 -15.35 -23.95
C ARG A 38 -9.74 -13.82 -23.89
N SER A 39 -9.03 -13.35 -22.87
CA SER A 39 -8.58 -11.97 -22.79
C SER A 39 -7.14 -11.82 -23.30
N ILE A 40 -6.85 -10.68 -23.91
CA ILE A 40 -5.49 -10.22 -24.21
C ILE A 40 -5.07 -9.26 -23.09
N VAL A 41 -3.95 -9.52 -22.42
CA VAL A 41 -3.37 -8.64 -21.40
C VAL A 41 -2.17 -7.93 -21.98
N VAL A 42 -2.17 -6.61 -21.95
CA VAL A 42 -1.01 -5.77 -22.28
C VAL A 42 -0.36 -5.34 -20.97
N TRP A 43 0.80 -5.93 -20.65
CA TRP A 43 1.49 -5.67 -19.39
C TRP A 43 2.14 -4.28 -19.36
N ASN A 44 1.93 -3.54 -18.26
CA ASN A 44 2.50 -2.22 -18.01
C ASN A 44 2.32 -1.25 -19.19
N GLY A 45 1.06 -0.99 -19.55
CA GLY A 45 0.47 -0.38 -20.76
C GLY A 45 1.07 0.93 -21.31
N ILE A 46 2.39 1.02 -21.37
CA ILE A 46 3.20 2.09 -21.92
C ILE A 46 4.09 1.43 -22.96
N VAL A 47 3.78 1.67 -24.22
CA VAL A 47 4.84 1.76 -25.23
C VAL A 47 4.71 3.12 -25.87
N PRO A 48 5.82 3.88 -26.01
CA PRO A 48 5.81 5.09 -26.82
C PRO A 48 5.29 4.75 -28.22
N GLU A 49 4.40 5.55 -28.78
CA GLU A 49 3.93 5.44 -30.17
C GLU A 49 5.04 5.54 -31.24
N SER A 50 6.30 5.65 -30.82
CA SER A 50 7.48 5.67 -31.66
C SER A 50 8.11 4.27 -31.79
N GLY A 51 7.78 3.57 -32.87
CA GLY A 51 8.39 2.30 -33.26
C GLY A 51 7.67 1.62 -34.44
N PRO A 52 8.31 0.64 -35.12
CA PRO A 52 7.75 -0.03 -36.30
C PRO A 52 6.65 -1.07 -36.02
N HIS A 53 6.34 -1.36 -34.75
CA HIS A 53 5.32 -2.32 -34.33
C HIS A 53 4.50 -1.72 -33.21
N ARG A 54 3.27 -1.30 -33.49
CA ARG A 54 2.37 -0.74 -32.48
C ARG A 54 1.67 -1.89 -31.76
N ILE A 55 1.33 -1.72 -30.48
CA ILE A 55 0.68 -2.79 -29.70
C ILE A 55 -0.67 -3.19 -30.33
N HIS A 56 -1.44 -2.25 -30.88
CA HIS A 56 -2.70 -2.57 -31.57
C HIS A 56 -2.47 -3.49 -32.77
N ASP A 57 -1.39 -3.30 -33.54
CA ASP A 57 -1.06 -4.19 -34.67
C ASP A 57 -0.85 -5.63 -34.20
N ILE A 58 -0.28 -5.83 -33.00
CA ILE A 58 -0.07 -7.15 -32.41
C ILE A 58 -1.41 -7.72 -31.94
N VAL A 59 -2.22 -6.92 -31.24
CA VAL A 59 -3.56 -7.31 -30.77
C VAL A 59 -4.44 -7.79 -31.94
N ASP A 60 -4.43 -7.06 -33.06
CA ASP A 60 -5.27 -7.37 -34.21
C ASP A 60 -4.84 -8.65 -34.95
N THR A 61 -3.63 -9.16 -34.69
CA THR A 61 -3.17 -10.47 -35.21
C THR A 61 -3.64 -11.67 -34.36
N LEU A 62 -4.17 -11.43 -33.16
CA LEU A 62 -4.58 -12.47 -32.23
C LEU A 62 -6.05 -12.84 -32.43
N GLU A 63 -6.29 -13.94 -33.14
CA GLU A 63 -7.64 -14.47 -33.37
C GLU A 63 -8.19 -15.23 -32.14
N GLY A 64 -9.52 -15.18 -31.95
CA GLY A 64 -10.21 -15.98 -30.93
C GLY A 64 -10.27 -15.37 -29.52
N TYR A 65 -9.82 -14.12 -29.37
CA TYR A 65 -9.92 -13.34 -28.14
C TYR A 65 -11.14 -12.42 -28.17
N GLU A 66 -11.66 -12.09 -26.99
CA GLU A 66 -12.94 -11.39 -26.81
C GLU A 66 -12.78 -9.97 -26.23
N ARG A 67 -11.62 -9.65 -25.64
CA ARG A 67 -11.36 -8.36 -24.99
C ARG A 67 -9.87 -8.09 -24.81
N VAL A 68 -9.54 -6.82 -24.61
CA VAL A 68 -8.20 -6.34 -24.27
C VAL A 68 -8.23 -5.74 -22.86
N ILE A 69 -7.24 -6.10 -22.04
CA ILE A 69 -7.04 -5.59 -20.69
C ILE A 69 -5.65 -4.94 -20.65
N LEU A 70 -5.63 -3.65 -20.36
CA LEU A 70 -4.44 -2.83 -20.31
C LEU A 70 -4.01 -2.69 -18.85
N ASP A 71 -2.87 -3.25 -18.46
CA ASP A 71 -2.35 -3.11 -17.10
C ASP A 71 -1.73 -1.73 -16.91
N CYS A 72 -2.46 -0.83 -16.26
CA CYS A 72 -2.12 0.59 -16.15
C CYS A 72 -2.23 1.04 -14.70
N GLY A 73 -1.22 0.76 -13.87
CA GLY A 73 -1.17 1.17 -12.46
C GLY A 73 -1.03 2.69 -12.20
N SER A 74 -1.64 3.55 -13.03
CA SER A 74 -1.62 5.00 -12.88
C SER A 74 -2.91 5.66 -13.39
N ASP A 75 -3.06 6.95 -13.06
CA ASP A 75 -4.12 7.89 -13.46
C ASP A 75 -4.34 8.05 -14.97
N ARG A 76 -3.41 7.56 -15.80
CA ARG A 76 -3.46 7.61 -17.27
C ARG A 76 -4.38 6.57 -17.92
N CYS A 77 -5.11 5.77 -17.14
CA CYS A 77 -6.01 4.75 -17.69
C CYS A 77 -6.99 5.32 -18.72
N LYS A 78 -7.52 6.51 -18.46
CA LYS A 78 -8.46 7.16 -19.37
C LYS A 78 -7.80 7.55 -20.70
N ASP A 79 -6.65 8.23 -20.64
CA ASP A 79 -5.91 8.62 -21.84
C ASP A 79 -5.52 7.41 -22.69
N ILE A 80 -5.12 6.32 -22.04
CA ILE A 80 -4.80 5.07 -22.72
C ILE A 80 -6.04 4.49 -23.39
N LEU A 81 -7.17 4.39 -22.69
CA LEU A 81 -8.42 3.87 -23.24
C LEU A 81 -8.99 4.73 -24.38
N ASP A 82 -8.77 6.04 -24.34
CA ASP A 82 -9.22 6.98 -25.37
C ASP A 82 -8.39 6.90 -26.66
N ASN A 83 -7.12 6.50 -26.55
CA ASN A 83 -6.19 6.44 -27.70
C ASN A 83 -5.93 5.01 -28.21
N PHE A 84 -6.26 3.97 -27.43
CA PHE A 84 -6.08 2.57 -27.85
C PHE A 84 -7.19 2.14 -28.81
N GLN A 85 -6.82 1.84 -30.06
CA GLN A 85 -7.76 1.46 -31.12
C GLN A 85 -7.69 -0.03 -31.43
N THR A 86 -8.82 -0.72 -31.34
CA THR A 86 -9.04 -2.10 -31.77
C THR A 86 -10.56 -2.37 -31.86
N ASP A 87 -10.96 -3.42 -32.57
CA ASP A 87 -12.37 -3.83 -32.66
C ASP A 87 -12.88 -4.55 -31.39
N LEU A 88 -11.98 -4.94 -30.50
CA LEU A 88 -12.32 -5.59 -29.23
C LEU A 88 -12.67 -4.58 -28.13
N PRO A 89 -13.60 -4.89 -27.22
CA PRO A 89 -13.78 -4.12 -25.99
C PRO A 89 -12.47 -4.01 -25.21
N CYS A 90 -12.06 -2.79 -24.84
CA CYS A 90 -10.86 -2.57 -24.02
C CYS A 90 -11.21 -2.10 -22.61
N TYR A 91 -10.47 -2.65 -21.65
CA TYR A 91 -10.52 -2.32 -20.25
C TYR A 91 -9.13 -1.94 -19.76
N ALA A 92 -9.04 -1.11 -18.73
CA ALA A 92 -7.78 -0.82 -18.06
C ALA A 92 -7.88 -1.27 -16.61
N THR A 93 -6.87 -1.99 -16.12
CA THR A 93 -6.72 -2.18 -14.68
C THR A 93 -5.97 -0.99 -14.10
N SER A 94 -6.41 -0.50 -12.94
CA SER A 94 -5.83 0.67 -12.30
C SER A 94 -5.73 0.53 -10.79
N ASP A 95 -5.03 1.49 -10.19
CA ASP A 95 -5.04 1.73 -8.76
C ASP A 95 -6.39 2.30 -8.27
N ILE A 96 -6.50 2.44 -6.95
CA ILE A 96 -7.77 2.75 -6.31
C ILE A 96 -8.22 4.21 -6.44
N ILE A 97 -7.33 5.21 -6.48
CA ILE A 97 -7.78 6.59 -6.76
C ILE A 97 -8.25 6.68 -8.20
N THR A 98 -7.55 6.08 -9.15
CA THR A 98 -7.98 6.14 -10.55
C THR A 98 -9.33 5.46 -10.72
N TYR A 99 -9.55 4.34 -10.02
CA TYR A 99 -10.86 3.71 -9.95
C TYR A 99 -11.92 4.65 -9.34
N TYR A 100 -11.64 5.32 -8.22
CA TYR A 100 -12.61 6.23 -7.58
C TYR A 100 -12.84 7.54 -8.35
N LYS A 101 -11.80 8.14 -8.94
CA LYS A 101 -11.88 9.36 -9.76
C LYS A 101 -12.52 9.09 -11.12
N ASN A 102 -12.26 7.91 -11.70
CA ASN A 102 -12.73 7.52 -13.04
C ASN A 102 -13.53 6.21 -12.97
N ASN A 103 -14.60 6.20 -12.17
CA ASN A 103 -15.49 5.05 -12.02
C ASN A 103 -16.36 4.84 -13.28
N THR A 104 -15.72 4.38 -14.35
CA THR A 104 -16.37 3.95 -15.58
C THR A 104 -16.40 2.43 -15.62
N SER A 105 -17.38 1.83 -16.30
CA SER A 105 -17.43 0.37 -16.44
C SER A 105 -16.22 -0.22 -17.18
N ARG A 106 -15.38 0.61 -17.83
CA ARG A 106 -14.16 0.20 -18.54
C ARG A 106 -12.88 0.24 -17.68
N VAL A 107 -12.89 0.93 -16.54
CA VAL A 107 -11.76 0.98 -15.60
C VAL A 107 -12.04 0.02 -14.46
N LYS A 108 -11.09 -0.89 -14.19
CA LYS A 108 -11.21 -1.96 -13.22
C LYS A 108 -10.14 -1.81 -12.15
N PHE A 109 -10.51 -1.92 -10.88
CA PHE A 109 -9.52 -1.86 -9.80
C PHE A 109 -8.83 -3.22 -9.67
N PHE A 110 -7.51 -3.25 -9.88
CA PHE A 110 -6.71 -4.46 -9.66
C PHE A 110 -5.59 -4.14 -8.67
N PRO A 111 -5.63 -4.70 -7.45
CA PRO A 111 -4.69 -4.31 -6.41
C PRO A 111 -3.39 -5.10 -6.50
N THR A 112 -2.57 -4.86 -7.53
CA THR A 112 -1.28 -5.54 -7.72
C THR A 112 -0.42 -5.55 -6.46
N ASP A 113 -0.41 -4.43 -5.72
CA ASP A 113 0.30 -4.29 -4.45
C ASP A 113 -0.29 -5.19 -3.33
N LEU A 114 -1.61 -5.35 -3.27
CA LEU A 114 -2.25 -6.28 -2.32
C LEU A 114 -1.90 -7.74 -2.62
N VAL A 115 -1.62 -8.09 -3.87
CA VAL A 115 -1.21 -9.46 -4.20
C VAL A 115 0.25 -9.69 -3.82
N HIS A 116 1.12 -8.72 -4.13
CA HIS A 116 2.50 -8.77 -3.63
C HIS A 116 2.50 -8.87 -2.09
N LEU A 117 1.62 -8.13 -1.44
CA LEU A 117 1.40 -8.20 -0.01
C LEU A 117 0.84 -9.56 0.44
N TYR A 118 -0.21 -10.09 -0.18
CA TYR A 118 -0.75 -11.41 0.11
C TYR A 118 0.36 -12.45 0.03
N THR A 119 1.25 -12.35 -0.97
CA THR A 119 2.45 -13.17 -1.07
C THR A 119 3.32 -13.01 0.16
N VAL A 120 3.68 -11.78 0.52
CA VAL A 120 4.53 -11.51 1.69
C VAL A 120 3.89 -12.09 2.94
N CYS A 121 2.60 -11.85 3.16
CA CYS A 121 1.83 -12.37 4.29
C CYS A 121 1.83 -13.91 4.31
N HIS A 122 1.43 -14.56 3.22
CA HIS A 122 1.30 -16.02 3.17
C HIS A 122 2.65 -16.76 3.09
N THR A 123 3.73 -16.06 2.72
CA THR A 123 5.11 -16.59 2.78
C THR A 123 5.73 -16.40 4.18
N LEU A 124 5.16 -15.52 5.01
CA LEU A 124 5.57 -15.32 6.40
C LEU A 124 4.88 -16.29 7.38
N GLY A 125 3.92 -17.11 6.93
CA GLY A 125 3.27 -18.17 7.72
C GLY A 125 1.95 -17.76 8.37
N ASN A 126 1.29 -18.68 9.08
CA ASN A 126 0.06 -18.40 9.85
C ASN A 126 0.37 -17.34 10.91
N PHE A 127 -0.16 -16.12 10.73
CA PHE A 127 -0.01 -15.07 11.72
C PHE A 127 -0.88 -15.38 12.93
N GLU A 128 -0.24 -15.70 14.05
CA GLU A 128 -0.90 -15.67 15.36
C GLU A 128 -0.76 -14.27 15.95
N LEU A 129 -1.85 -13.74 16.50
CA LEU A 129 -1.79 -12.48 17.22
C LEU A 129 -0.79 -12.59 18.37
N PRO A 130 0.04 -11.55 18.60
CA PRO A 130 0.92 -11.50 19.75
C PRO A 130 0.15 -11.76 21.05
N ASN A 131 0.67 -12.68 21.85
CA ASN A 131 0.18 -12.94 23.22
C ASN A 131 0.98 -12.13 24.27
N SER A 132 1.92 -11.29 23.83
CA SER A 132 2.69 -10.42 24.71
C SER A 132 1.84 -9.25 25.21
N GLU A 133 2.05 -8.89 26.48
CA GLU A 133 1.50 -7.66 27.05
C GLU A 133 2.07 -6.44 26.29
N ARG A 134 1.18 -5.51 25.90
CA ARG A 134 1.61 -4.24 25.30
C ARG A 134 2.23 -3.37 26.39
N THR A 135 3.41 -2.84 26.14
CA THR A 135 4.17 -2.01 27.09
C THR A 135 4.27 -0.55 26.65
N HIS A 136 3.93 -0.26 25.40
CA HIS A 136 3.96 1.09 24.83
C HIS A 136 2.60 1.39 24.19
N LYS A 137 2.20 2.66 24.17
CA LYS A 137 0.99 3.04 23.44
C LYS A 137 1.23 3.15 21.95
N PHE A 138 2.33 3.78 21.56
CA PHE A 138 2.62 4.11 20.16
C PHE A 138 3.93 3.50 19.67
N SER A 139 3.95 3.17 18.38
CA SER A 139 5.15 2.90 17.62
C SER A 139 5.13 3.60 16.25
N CYS A 140 6.28 3.88 15.66
CA CYS A 140 6.41 4.40 14.28
C CYS A 140 7.79 4.06 13.74
N LEU A 141 7.84 3.39 12.59
CA LEU A 141 9.09 2.97 11.99
C LEU A 141 9.38 3.73 10.70
N ASN A 142 10.49 4.47 10.66
CA ASN A 142 10.89 5.25 9.48
C ASN A 142 12.31 4.86 9.05
N ALA A 143 12.43 4.33 7.83
CA ALA A 143 13.72 3.99 7.24
C ALA A 143 14.28 5.11 6.35
N ASN A 144 13.50 5.54 5.35
CA ASN A 144 13.87 6.62 4.44
C ASN A 144 13.34 7.96 4.94
N GLN A 145 14.11 9.02 4.77
CA GLN A 145 13.86 10.36 5.33
C GLN A 145 13.10 11.26 4.34
N TRP A 146 12.04 10.73 3.74
CA TRP A 146 11.17 11.53 2.85
C TRP A 146 10.51 12.67 3.61
N SER A 147 10.21 13.78 2.92
CA SER A 147 9.71 15.03 3.49
C SER A 147 8.50 14.84 4.42
N HIS A 148 7.51 14.04 4.03
CA HIS A 148 6.34 13.75 4.87
C HIS A 148 6.70 12.98 6.16
N ARG A 149 7.64 12.03 6.09
CA ARG A 149 8.16 11.32 7.28
C ARG A 149 8.96 12.25 8.16
N SER A 150 9.71 13.16 7.54
CA SER A 150 10.53 14.15 8.24
C SER A 150 9.65 15.15 8.99
N LEU A 151 8.55 15.63 8.37
CA LEU A 151 7.54 16.43 9.07
C LEU A 151 6.85 15.64 10.18
N THR A 152 6.50 14.38 9.93
CA THR A 152 5.90 13.51 10.95
C THR A 152 6.83 13.33 12.14
N TYR A 153 8.13 13.07 11.89
CA TYR A 153 9.13 12.96 12.95
C TYR A 153 9.29 14.28 13.70
N LEU A 154 9.38 15.41 13.00
CA LEU A 154 9.48 16.72 13.62
C LEU A 154 8.25 17.04 14.49
N ALA A 155 7.05 16.67 14.04
CA ALA A 155 5.83 16.87 14.82
C ALA A 155 5.79 15.95 16.06
N LEU A 156 6.14 14.67 15.89
CA LEU A 156 6.19 13.70 16.98
C LEU A 156 7.26 14.04 18.02
N SER A 157 8.46 14.48 17.61
CA SER A 157 9.57 14.78 18.52
C SER A 157 9.25 15.91 19.51
N LYS A 158 8.28 16.77 19.16
CA LYS A 158 7.76 17.86 20.00
C LYS A 158 6.71 17.38 21.02
N LYS A 159 6.30 16.11 20.99
CA LYS A 159 5.24 15.57 21.85
C LYS A 159 5.80 14.97 23.14
N PRO A 160 5.13 15.16 24.31
CA PRO A 160 5.60 14.61 25.58
C PRO A 160 5.72 13.08 25.61
N TYR A 161 4.87 12.38 24.85
CA TYR A 161 4.81 10.92 24.78
C TYR A 161 5.87 10.32 23.83
N PHE A 162 6.61 11.13 23.07
CA PHE A 162 7.60 10.64 22.12
C PHE A 162 8.71 9.80 22.77
N LYS A 163 9.11 10.17 23.99
CA LYS A 163 10.13 9.45 24.76
C LYS A 163 9.74 8.00 25.10
N ASP A 164 8.44 7.73 25.17
CA ASP A 164 7.84 6.43 25.51
C ASP A 164 7.34 5.70 24.25
N MET A 165 7.73 6.17 23.06
CA MET A 165 7.33 5.62 21.78
C MET A 165 8.39 4.66 21.24
N ILE A 166 7.96 3.56 20.63
CA ILE A 166 8.87 2.70 19.86
C ILE A 166 9.11 3.35 18.50
N PHE A 167 10.26 4.00 18.33
CA PHE A 167 10.52 4.83 17.16
C PHE A 167 11.79 4.39 16.43
N SER A 168 11.75 4.42 15.09
CA SER A 168 12.95 4.32 14.28
C SER A 168 13.08 5.47 13.28
N TRP A 169 14.32 5.89 13.03
CA TRP A 169 14.67 6.92 12.06
C TRP A 169 15.98 6.58 11.34
N GLY A 170 15.95 6.55 10.00
CA GLY A 170 17.14 6.42 9.15
C GLY A 170 17.70 4.98 9.06
N ARG A 171 18.32 4.65 7.92
CA ARG A 171 19.12 3.41 7.76
C ARG A 171 20.60 3.67 8.09
N LYS A 172 21.23 2.73 8.79
CA LYS A 172 22.65 2.81 9.18
C LYS A 172 23.65 2.81 7.99
N THR A 173 23.20 2.48 6.78
CA THR A 173 24.07 2.15 5.64
C THR A 173 24.05 3.15 4.47
N TYR A 174 23.19 4.17 4.49
CA TYR A 174 23.20 5.18 3.42
C TYR A 174 24.27 6.23 3.72
N GLN A 175 25.30 6.29 2.88
CA GLN A 175 26.12 7.49 2.75
C GLN A 175 25.19 8.67 2.45
N GLU A 176 25.46 9.83 3.04
CA GLU A 176 24.69 11.09 2.97
C GLU A 176 24.60 11.67 1.54
N GLN A 177 24.13 10.89 0.55
CA GLN A 177 23.69 11.44 -0.71
C GLN A 177 22.29 11.99 -0.49
N GLN A 178 22.15 13.31 -0.62
CA GLN A 178 20.84 13.96 -0.71
C GLN A 178 20.12 13.40 -1.93
N VAL A 179 19.20 12.48 -1.69
CA VAL A 179 18.24 12.07 -2.70
C VAL A 179 17.17 13.16 -2.70
N GLU A 180 17.01 13.84 -3.84
CA GLU A 180 15.89 14.77 -4.01
C GLU A 180 14.57 14.01 -3.75
N ASP A 181 13.68 14.61 -2.96
CA ASP A 181 12.36 14.04 -2.72
C ASP A 181 11.50 14.23 -3.97
N VAL A 182 11.61 13.27 -4.89
CA VAL A 182 10.86 13.24 -6.14
C VAL A 182 9.48 12.59 -5.98
N ILE A 183 9.15 12.13 -4.78
CA ILE A 183 7.99 11.27 -4.50
C ILE A 183 6.87 12.05 -3.77
N ASN A 184 7.21 13.11 -3.04
CA ASN A 184 6.26 13.91 -2.27
C ASN A 184 6.31 15.38 -2.67
N ASP A 185 5.17 16.08 -2.60
CA ASP A 185 5.08 17.50 -2.95
C ASP A 185 5.44 18.45 -1.79
N ILE A 186 5.76 17.89 -0.62
CA ILE A 186 6.12 18.68 0.56
C ILE A 186 7.51 19.28 0.36
N VAL A 187 7.55 20.61 0.27
CA VAL A 187 8.78 21.39 0.39
C VAL A 187 8.99 21.77 1.84
N LEU A 188 10.08 21.26 2.45
CA LEU A 188 10.50 21.65 3.80
C LEU A 188 11.08 23.07 3.79
N THR A 189 10.71 23.88 4.81
CA THR A 189 11.34 25.18 5.05
C THR A 189 12.79 24.99 5.53
N ASP A 190 13.62 26.02 5.42
CA ASP A 190 15.00 25.94 5.92
C ASP A 190 15.03 25.76 7.44
N GLU A 191 14.11 26.41 8.16
CA GLU A 191 13.90 26.22 9.60
C GLU A 191 13.54 24.76 9.95
N GLU A 192 12.62 24.13 9.20
CA GLU A 192 12.27 22.71 9.41
C GLU A 192 13.45 21.80 9.16
N LYS A 193 14.24 22.04 8.10
CA LYS A 193 15.45 21.27 7.80
C LYS A 193 16.46 21.39 8.93
N ASP A 194 16.68 22.61 9.45
CA ASP A 194 17.60 22.86 10.56
C ASP A 194 17.13 22.12 11.82
N GLU A 195 15.85 22.21 12.18
CA GLU A 195 15.29 21.48 13.31
C GLU A 195 15.43 19.95 13.14
N ILE A 196 15.16 19.42 11.94
CA ILE A 196 15.33 17.98 11.64
C ILE A 196 16.80 17.56 11.73
N ASN A 197 17.73 18.42 11.31
CA ASN A 197 19.17 18.14 11.38
C ASN A 197 19.69 18.08 12.83
N ASP A 198 19.06 18.83 13.73
CA ASP A 198 19.37 18.83 15.16
C ASP A 198 18.79 17.60 15.89
N LEU A 199 17.79 16.93 15.29
CA LEU A 199 17.25 15.69 15.82
C LEU A 199 18.25 14.52 15.62
N PRO A 200 18.22 13.50 16.49
CA PRO A 200 19.08 12.34 16.31
C PRO A 200 18.85 11.67 14.95
N LYS A 201 19.91 11.59 14.14
CA LYS A 201 19.89 11.05 12.78
C LYS A 201 19.63 9.53 12.72
N TRP A 202 19.86 8.83 13.82
CA TRP A 202 19.55 7.42 13.98
C TRP A 202 18.95 7.16 15.36
N ILE A 203 17.72 6.67 15.37
CA ILE A 203 17.04 6.21 16.58
C ILE A 203 16.57 4.78 16.31
N SER A 204 16.83 3.90 17.27
CA SER A 204 16.12 2.64 17.45
C SER A 204 15.99 2.47 18.96
N THR A 205 14.84 2.86 19.53
CA THR A 205 14.64 2.84 20.99
C THR A 205 14.64 1.42 21.57
N HIS A 206 14.68 0.39 20.72
CA HIS A 206 14.97 -0.99 21.12
C HIS A 206 16.22 -1.51 20.41
N GLU A 207 17.11 -2.15 21.19
CA GLU A 207 18.34 -2.77 20.72
C GLU A 207 18.01 -3.81 19.63
N GLN A 208 18.27 -3.47 18.37
CA GLN A 208 18.30 -4.44 17.29
C GLN A 208 19.44 -5.43 17.56
N ARG A 209 19.12 -6.57 18.18
CA ARG A 209 20.04 -7.71 18.23
C ARG A 209 20.03 -8.40 16.87
N GLY A 210 20.86 -7.88 15.97
CA GLY A 210 21.21 -8.52 14.69
C GLY A 210 20.58 -7.88 13.45
N SER A 211 21.06 -8.31 12.28
CA SER A 211 20.52 -7.99 10.95
C SER A 211 19.18 -8.68 10.68
N GLY A 212 18.33 -8.77 11.71
CA GLY A 212 17.12 -9.59 11.73
C GLY A 212 15.99 -8.91 10.98
N ASN A 213 15.64 -9.48 9.83
CA ASN A 213 14.48 -9.22 8.99
C ASN A 213 13.46 -8.19 9.51
N ASP A 214 13.64 -6.93 9.13
CA ASP A 214 12.65 -5.83 9.12
C ASP A 214 11.45 -6.12 8.16
N ARG A 215 11.35 -7.36 7.69
CA ARG A 215 10.33 -7.89 6.78
C ARG A 215 9.17 -8.57 7.49
N GLY A 216 9.30 -8.95 8.78
CA GLY A 216 8.25 -9.63 9.54
C GLY A 216 7.53 -8.74 10.57
N THR A 217 6.63 -9.35 11.35
CA THR A 217 5.84 -8.73 12.44
C THR A 217 6.49 -8.93 13.82
N GLU A 218 7.65 -9.58 13.91
CA GLU A 218 8.33 -9.88 15.19
C GLU A 218 9.02 -8.66 15.84
N HIS A 219 9.09 -7.54 15.13
CA HIS A 219 9.74 -6.34 15.64
C HIS A 219 9.00 -5.80 16.89
N PRO A 220 9.71 -5.29 17.92
CA PRO A 220 9.09 -4.73 19.13
C PRO A 220 7.99 -3.69 18.86
N ALA A 221 8.13 -2.89 17.79
CA ALA A 221 7.11 -1.94 17.36
C ALA A 221 5.74 -2.56 17.09
N PHE A 222 5.71 -3.82 16.66
CA PHE A 222 4.49 -4.59 16.37
C PHE A 222 4.09 -5.48 17.57
N MET A 223 5.06 -5.93 18.37
CA MET A 223 4.82 -6.85 19.49
C MET A 223 4.46 -6.13 20.81
N ASN A 224 4.95 -4.91 21.00
CA ASN A 224 4.92 -4.24 22.30
C ASN A 224 4.09 -2.95 22.33
N ALA A 225 3.63 -2.44 21.18
CA ALA A 225 2.80 -1.23 21.12
C ALA A 225 1.31 -1.55 20.89
N CYS A 226 0.41 -0.74 21.46
CA CYS A 226 -1.04 -0.85 21.19
C CYS A 226 -1.42 -0.34 19.79
N LEU A 227 -0.77 0.75 19.35
CA LEU A 227 -1.07 1.46 18.11
C LEU A 227 0.19 1.73 17.30
N ASN A 228 0.10 1.58 15.98
CA ASN A 228 1.15 1.90 15.04
C ASN A 228 0.82 3.19 14.27
N VAL A 229 1.74 4.16 14.29
CA VAL A 229 1.69 5.32 13.40
C VAL A 229 2.40 4.92 12.11
N ILE A 230 1.60 4.64 11.10
CA ILE A 230 2.05 4.13 9.81
C ILE A 230 2.43 5.33 8.96
N THR A 231 3.65 5.35 8.45
CA THR A 231 4.08 6.32 7.44
C THR A 231 4.33 5.59 6.13
N GLU A 232 3.41 5.75 5.17
CA GLU A 232 3.58 5.13 3.86
C GLU A 232 4.78 5.71 3.10
N THR A 233 5.14 5.12 1.97
CA THR A 233 6.34 5.59 1.23
C THR A 233 6.06 6.89 0.46
N GLN A 234 4.81 7.09 0.06
CA GLN A 234 4.33 8.24 -0.68
C GLN A 234 3.18 8.90 0.10
N SER A 235 3.05 10.20 -0.05
CA SER A 235 1.95 10.99 0.53
C SER A 235 1.17 11.79 -0.53
N ARG A 236 1.72 11.94 -1.74
CA ARG A 236 1.17 12.72 -2.84
C ARG A 236 -0.14 12.15 -3.41
N VAL A 237 -1.06 13.04 -3.79
CA VAL A 237 -2.51 12.82 -4.05
C VAL A 237 -2.85 12.03 -5.34
N ASP A 238 -1.92 11.26 -5.88
CA ASP A 238 -2.10 10.68 -7.19
C ASP A 238 -2.72 9.27 -7.12
N THR A 239 -2.38 8.43 -6.12
CA THR A 239 -2.85 7.02 -5.99
C THR A 239 -2.72 6.47 -4.56
N PRO A 240 -3.76 6.15 -3.75
CA PRO A 240 -3.60 5.62 -2.41
C PRO A 240 -2.96 4.24 -2.53
N SER A 241 -1.73 4.16 -2.07
CA SER A 241 -0.95 2.94 -2.05
C SER A 241 -0.73 2.56 -0.60
N VAL A 242 -1.31 1.43 -0.22
CA VAL A 242 -0.98 0.75 1.02
C VAL A 242 0.01 -0.36 0.69
N THR A 243 1.05 -0.45 1.50
CA THR A 243 2.13 -1.43 1.31
C THR A 243 2.16 -2.41 2.48
N GLU A 244 3.21 -3.22 2.57
CA GLU A 244 3.44 -4.08 3.74
C GLU A 244 3.51 -3.31 5.06
N LYS A 245 3.78 -1.99 5.00
CA LYS A 245 3.81 -1.12 6.18
C LYS A 245 2.43 -0.98 6.79
N THR A 246 1.39 -0.89 5.96
CA THR A 246 0.01 -0.78 6.43
C THR A 246 -0.48 -2.08 7.07
N PHE A 247 -0.13 -3.22 6.48
CA PHE A 247 -0.67 -4.51 6.93
C PHE A 247 0.11 -5.18 8.05
N LYS A 248 1.41 -4.91 8.21
CA LYS A 248 2.17 -5.42 9.38
C LYS A 248 1.49 -5.14 10.73
N PRO A 249 1.04 -3.91 11.05
CA PRO A 249 0.35 -3.65 12.31
C PRO A 249 -1.04 -4.29 12.37
N ILE A 250 -1.77 -4.40 11.24
CA ILE A 250 -3.05 -5.12 11.18
C ILE A 250 -2.82 -6.60 11.54
N LEU A 251 -1.82 -7.24 10.91
CA LEU A 251 -1.43 -8.63 11.17
C LEU A 251 -0.91 -8.85 12.59
N ALA A 252 -0.28 -7.84 13.17
CA ALA A 252 0.18 -7.86 14.55
C ALA A 252 -0.93 -7.51 15.57
N GLY A 253 -2.16 -7.28 15.11
CA GLY A 253 -3.30 -6.88 15.93
C GLY A 253 -3.04 -5.59 16.69
N GLN A 254 -2.75 -4.51 15.97
CA GLN A 254 -2.59 -3.17 16.51
C GLN A 254 -3.69 -2.25 15.96
N PHE A 255 -4.05 -1.24 16.75
CA PHE A 255 -4.67 -0.04 16.19
C PHE A 255 -3.70 0.66 15.24
N PHE A 256 -4.20 1.56 14.39
CA PHE A 256 -3.32 2.30 13.50
C PHE A 256 -3.82 3.71 13.19
N VAL A 257 -2.87 4.65 13.07
CA VAL A 257 -3.07 5.95 12.44
C VAL A 257 -2.19 5.98 11.20
N LEU A 258 -2.81 6.13 10.03
CA LEU A 258 -2.14 6.02 8.73
C LEU A 258 -1.85 7.41 8.15
N ILE A 259 -0.58 7.79 8.14
CA ILE A 259 -0.06 8.98 7.45
C ILE A 259 0.48 8.51 6.09
N GLY A 260 -0.37 8.63 5.08
CA GLY A 260 -0.09 8.24 3.71
C GLY A 260 -0.87 9.13 2.78
N GLN A 261 -1.34 8.58 1.66
CA GLN A 261 -2.16 9.30 0.68
C GLN A 261 -3.63 9.37 1.13
N PRO A 262 -4.40 10.36 0.66
CA PRO A 262 -5.83 10.44 0.98
C PRO A 262 -6.62 9.23 0.51
N GLY A 263 -7.59 8.78 1.30
CA GLY A 263 -8.49 7.67 0.95
C GLY A 263 -7.92 6.27 1.28
N CYS A 264 -6.74 6.18 1.91
CA CYS A 264 -6.18 4.91 2.34
C CYS A 264 -7.03 4.24 3.42
N ILE A 265 -7.62 5.00 4.35
CA ILE A 265 -8.51 4.42 5.36
C ILE A 265 -9.79 3.92 4.71
N GLN A 266 -10.39 4.71 3.81
CA GLN A 266 -11.59 4.26 3.09
C GLN A 266 -11.32 2.96 2.33
N PHE A 267 -10.16 2.83 1.70
CA PHE A 267 -9.77 1.59 1.04
C PHE A 267 -9.79 0.37 1.97
N LEU A 268 -9.18 0.50 3.15
CA LEU A 268 -9.17 -0.59 4.13
C LEU A 268 -10.60 -0.99 4.54
N ARG A 269 -11.51 -0.02 4.70
CA ARG A 269 -12.93 -0.30 4.97
C ARG A 269 -13.59 -1.08 3.84
N ASP A 270 -13.33 -0.70 2.59
CA ASP A 270 -13.90 -1.37 1.41
C ASP A 270 -13.41 -2.81 1.28
N MET A 271 -12.20 -3.09 1.77
CA MET A 271 -11.64 -4.44 1.91
C MET A 271 -12.24 -5.24 3.07
N GLY A 272 -13.11 -4.63 3.89
CA GLY A 272 -13.70 -5.25 5.08
C GLY A 272 -12.80 -5.21 6.31
N ILE A 273 -11.69 -4.45 6.29
CA ILE A 273 -10.86 -4.24 7.48
C ILE A 273 -11.58 -3.26 8.42
N ASP A 274 -11.66 -3.64 9.69
CA ASP A 274 -12.08 -2.75 10.76
C ASP A 274 -10.97 -1.72 11.05
N CYS A 275 -11.26 -0.46 10.72
CA CYS A 275 -10.38 0.68 10.98
C CYS A 275 -10.56 1.27 12.39
N PHE A 276 -11.49 0.76 13.21
CA PHE A 276 -11.73 1.25 14.58
C PHE A 276 -12.32 2.66 14.66
N ASP A 277 -13.32 2.97 13.81
CA ASP A 277 -13.96 4.30 13.71
C ASP A 277 -14.66 4.77 15.00
N ASP A 278 -14.97 3.86 15.93
CA ASP A 278 -15.48 4.17 17.27
C ASP A 278 -14.39 4.59 18.26
N ILE A 279 -13.12 4.28 17.95
CA ILE A 279 -11.95 4.56 18.79
C ILE A 279 -11.09 5.66 18.17
N ILE A 280 -10.95 5.70 16.84
CA ILE A 280 -10.03 6.56 16.08
C ILE A 280 -10.82 7.47 15.13
N ASP A 281 -10.53 8.76 15.17
CA ASP A 281 -11.09 9.75 14.25
C ASP A 281 -10.24 9.82 12.96
N HIS A 282 -10.79 9.31 11.87
CA HIS A 282 -10.16 9.29 10.55
C HIS A 282 -10.53 10.47 9.65
N SER A 283 -11.09 11.56 10.19
CA SER A 283 -11.45 12.75 9.41
C SER A 283 -10.26 13.37 8.65
N TYR A 284 -9.03 13.04 9.06
CA TYR A 284 -7.81 13.43 8.35
C TYR A 284 -7.62 12.72 6.99
N ASP A 285 -8.23 11.55 6.76
CA ASP A 285 -7.99 10.72 5.56
C ASP A 285 -8.44 11.39 4.25
N GLU A 286 -9.39 12.30 4.31
CA GLU A 286 -9.91 13.03 3.14
C GLU A 286 -9.12 14.33 2.85
N ILE A 287 -8.19 14.71 3.71
CA ILE A 287 -7.45 15.98 3.59
C ILE A 287 -6.39 15.86 2.48
N LEU A 288 -6.53 16.68 1.43
CA LEU A 288 -5.62 16.65 0.28
C LEU A 288 -4.27 17.33 0.55
N ASP A 289 -4.24 18.38 1.38
CA ASP A 289 -2.99 19.04 1.75
C ASP A 289 -2.21 18.17 2.74
N ASP A 290 -1.03 17.71 2.33
CA ASP A 290 -0.24 16.75 3.12
C ASP A 290 0.14 17.31 4.51
N ARG A 291 0.43 18.62 4.60
CA ARG A 291 0.82 19.23 5.88
C ARG A 291 -0.36 19.29 6.84
N GLN A 292 -1.54 19.68 6.35
CA GLN A 292 -2.77 19.67 7.12
C GLN A 292 -3.17 18.25 7.51
N ARG A 293 -3.04 17.28 6.61
CA ARG A 293 -3.34 15.86 6.90
C ARG A 293 -2.44 15.32 8.00
N ILE A 294 -1.14 15.58 7.93
CA ILE A 294 -0.19 15.22 8.99
C ILE A 294 -0.58 15.90 10.30
N ALA A 295 -0.88 17.20 10.28
CA ALA A 295 -1.25 17.94 11.49
C ALA A 295 -2.50 17.35 12.17
N GLU A 296 -3.55 17.04 11.42
CA GLU A 296 -4.78 16.44 11.98
C GLU A 296 -4.56 14.99 12.46
N ALA A 297 -3.76 14.19 11.75
CA ALA A 297 -3.37 12.86 12.23
C ALA A 297 -2.59 12.93 13.55
N ILE A 298 -1.72 13.94 13.72
CA ILE A 298 -1.00 14.19 14.97
C ILE A 298 -1.95 14.69 16.08
N ASN A 299 -2.94 15.52 15.77
CA ASN A 299 -3.98 15.93 16.72
C ASN A 299 -4.79 14.74 17.22
N GLU A 300 -5.07 13.79 16.34
CA GLU A 300 -5.75 12.56 16.71
C GLU A 300 -4.89 11.69 17.64
N LEU A 301 -3.57 11.59 17.41
CA LEU A 301 -2.66 10.95 18.36
C LEU A 301 -2.65 11.64 19.73
N ASP A 302 -2.72 12.98 19.79
CA ASP A 302 -2.83 13.71 21.07
C ASP A 302 -4.12 13.38 21.83
N ARG A 303 -5.21 13.06 21.11
CA ARG A 303 -6.48 12.62 21.70
C ARG A 303 -6.37 11.17 22.18
N LEU A 304 -5.89 10.28 21.33
CA LEU A 304 -5.69 8.85 21.64
C LEU A 304 -4.75 8.66 22.82
N GLU A 305 -3.75 9.52 22.99
CA GLU A 305 -2.85 9.46 24.15
C GLU A 305 -3.58 9.64 25.48
N LYS A 306 -4.69 10.39 25.50
CA LYS A 306 -5.45 10.61 26.73
C LYS A 306 -6.33 9.41 27.11
N LEU A 307 -6.43 8.42 26.23
CA LEU A 307 -7.22 7.20 26.46
C LEU A 307 -6.37 6.11 27.10
N ASP A 308 -7.05 5.15 27.74
CA ASP A 308 -6.43 3.90 28.17
C ASP A 308 -6.35 2.93 26.98
N LEU A 309 -5.35 3.16 26.12
CA LEU A 309 -5.13 2.30 24.95
C LEU A 309 -4.75 0.86 25.34
N PHE A 310 -4.25 0.60 26.55
CA PHE A 310 -3.95 -0.76 26.99
C PHE A 310 -5.24 -1.54 27.24
N GLU A 311 -6.18 -0.93 27.96
CA GLU A 311 -7.52 -1.51 28.18
C GLU A 311 -8.29 -1.66 26.87
N LEU A 312 -8.34 -0.61 26.04
CA LEU A 312 -9.03 -0.64 24.74
C LEU A 312 -8.45 -1.72 23.82
N HIS A 313 -7.12 -1.85 23.77
CA HIS A 313 -6.44 -2.88 22.98
C HIS A 313 -6.82 -4.28 23.45
N SER A 314 -6.81 -4.51 24.77
CA SER A 314 -7.21 -5.79 25.36
C SER A 314 -8.65 -6.17 25.02
N GLN A 315 -9.58 -5.22 25.13
CA GLN A 315 -11.00 -5.42 24.82
C GLN A 315 -11.26 -5.62 23.31
N SER A 316 -10.40 -5.08 22.46
CA SER A 316 -10.53 -5.14 20.99
C SER A 316 -9.93 -6.39 20.36
N ARG A 317 -9.46 -7.37 21.14
CA ARG A 317 -8.79 -8.57 20.61
C ARG A 317 -9.60 -9.28 19.50
N HIS A 318 -10.89 -9.47 19.73
CA HIS A 318 -11.80 -10.12 18.76
C HIS A 318 -11.90 -9.37 17.42
N ARG A 319 -11.70 -8.05 17.41
CA ARG A 319 -11.71 -7.21 16.20
C ARG A 319 -10.42 -7.40 15.40
N PHE A 320 -9.28 -7.53 16.08
CA PHE A 320 -8.02 -7.89 15.44
C PHE A 320 -8.09 -9.30 14.83
N GLU A 321 -8.72 -10.26 15.53
CA GLU A 321 -8.96 -11.61 15.00
C GLU A 321 -9.86 -11.56 13.76
N ALA A 322 -10.93 -10.76 13.77
CA ALA A 322 -11.78 -10.55 12.59
C ALA A 322 -11.01 -9.94 11.40
N ASN A 323 -10.11 -8.98 11.64
CA ASN A 323 -9.24 -8.44 10.58
C ASN A 323 -8.28 -9.50 10.01
N LEU A 324 -7.76 -10.41 10.84
CA LEU A 324 -6.96 -11.53 10.37
C LEU A 324 -7.80 -12.50 9.53
N ASP A 325 -9.03 -12.79 9.95
CA ASP A 325 -9.94 -13.65 9.19
C ASP A 325 -10.25 -13.05 7.81
N VAL A 326 -10.43 -11.73 7.72
CA VAL A 326 -10.58 -11.02 6.44
C VAL A 326 -9.35 -11.23 5.55
N ILE A 327 -8.13 -11.10 6.09
CA ILE A 327 -6.88 -11.24 5.32
C ILE A 327 -6.59 -12.69 4.91
N ASN A 328 -6.92 -13.66 5.78
CA ASN A 328 -6.64 -15.08 5.57
C ASN A 328 -7.73 -15.80 4.78
N ASN A 329 -8.88 -15.16 4.54
CA ASN A 329 -9.91 -15.72 3.68
C ASN A 329 -9.41 -15.70 2.22
N ASP A 330 -9.56 -16.81 1.50
CA ASP A 330 -9.25 -16.89 0.06
C ASP A 330 -9.98 -15.78 -0.74
N GLY A 331 -11.14 -15.33 -0.22
CA GLY A 331 -11.91 -14.19 -0.69
C GLY A 331 -11.22 -12.82 -0.64
N PHE A 332 -10.15 -12.67 0.13
CA PHE A 332 -9.38 -11.41 0.24
C PHE A 332 -8.77 -10.99 -1.09
N LEU A 333 -8.41 -11.97 -1.92
CA LEU A 333 -7.97 -11.77 -3.30
C LEU A 333 -9.08 -12.05 -4.32
N GLU A 334 -10.23 -12.59 -3.93
CA GLU A 334 -11.39 -12.76 -4.81
C GLU A 334 -12.04 -11.38 -5.06
N LEU A 335 -11.38 -10.58 -5.89
CA LEU A 335 -12.03 -9.51 -6.60
C LEU A 335 -12.29 -10.02 -8.02
N PRO A 336 -13.42 -10.71 -8.28
CA PRO A 336 -13.81 -10.94 -9.66
C PRO A 336 -14.02 -9.58 -10.30
N LEU A 337 -13.09 -9.22 -11.19
CA LEU A 337 -13.30 -8.08 -12.06
C LEU A 337 -14.48 -8.43 -12.96
N GLU A 338 -15.64 -7.84 -12.69
CA GLU A 338 -16.78 -7.99 -13.58
C GLU A 338 -16.53 -7.16 -14.84
N PHE A 339 -16.20 -7.84 -15.93
CA PHE A 339 -16.11 -7.23 -17.25
C PHE A 339 -17.46 -7.38 -17.96
N ASP A 340 -18.00 -6.28 -18.45
CA ASP A 340 -19.21 -6.32 -19.28
C ASP A 340 -18.93 -7.16 -20.54
N LYS A 341 -19.93 -7.95 -20.96
CA LYS A 341 -19.83 -8.83 -22.13
C LYS A 341 -20.02 -8.11 -23.45
#